data_AF-A0A521DM69-F1
#
_entry.id   AF-A0A521DM69-F1
#
_cell.length_a   1.000
_cell.length_b   1.000
_cell.length_c   1.000
_cell.angle_alpha   90.00
_cell.angle_beta   90.00
_cell.angle_gamma   90.00
#
_symmetry.space_group_name_H-M   'P 1'
#
loop_
_entity.id
_entity.type
_entity.pdbx_description
1 polymer ?
#
loop_
_entity_poly.entity_id
_entity_poly.type
_entity_poly.pdbx_seq_one_letter_code
_entity_poly.pdbx_strand_id
1 'polypeptide(L)'
;MKSYFSSSLDPKVFWTIILLLSLGTILLIYQYSRHIDCENARFIVYAKEFTTHKVVEFHDSTPGAKSWEWDFGDSTQVDKRQRTLHSYQKPGDYIITLTINKNCVHQKLVTIHNTDEHSENLPLIIAPNVVTAGKTVTFNAIKKDGVSWEWNFGESNQIDAVDQITSYQFNSEGPKKITLVVNGDVQHSATKTIYVAPMLKQEKPKIDISSYEFEKPHSSFSLPVGNPEKDPLVDALKYIPVSPKSTAKKDTVTNRINVPEISNEKFRILLQQVAAESKTKEDFAPYMCSKYDIPVVVNKKKIISFEQFCQLINGKKIKITLLRIEKNQQNCIEHVTIEYKTKKFMMWMKE
;
A
#
# COMPACT_ATOMS: atom_id res chain seq x y z
N MET A 1 4.11 82.77 -0.88
CA MET A 1 2.85 82.22 -0.34
C MET A 1 3.10 81.87 1.12
N LYS A 2 2.60 82.67 2.07
CA LYS A 2 2.87 82.47 3.51
C LYS A 2 2.13 81.21 3.98
N SER A 3 2.87 80.28 4.58
CA SER A 3 2.35 79.08 5.23
C SER A 3 1.51 79.49 6.45
N TYR A 4 0.19 79.50 6.30
CA TYR A 4 -0.77 79.65 7.39
C TYR A 4 -1.21 78.26 7.85
N PHE A 5 -0.32 77.54 8.53
CA PHE A 5 -0.70 76.40 9.37
C PHE A 5 0.09 76.46 10.69
N SER A 6 -0.10 77.56 11.40
CA SER A 6 0.18 77.62 12.83
C SER A 6 -1.17 77.75 13.53
N SER A 7 -1.81 76.63 13.82
CA SER A 7 -2.79 76.59 14.91
C SER A 7 -2.07 75.98 16.10
N SER A 8 -1.77 76.81 17.11
CA SER A 8 -1.42 76.33 18.43
C SER A 8 -2.66 75.67 19.03
N LEU A 9 -2.92 74.42 18.65
CA LEU A 9 -3.90 73.58 19.32
C LEU A 9 -3.56 73.58 20.81
N ASP A 10 -4.52 73.98 21.65
CA ASP A 10 -4.36 73.98 23.09
C ASP A 10 -3.87 72.58 23.53
N PRO A 11 -2.80 72.49 24.34
CA PRO A 11 -2.30 71.22 24.85
C PRO A 11 -3.39 70.32 25.46
N LYS A 12 -4.42 70.91 26.08
CA LYS A 12 -5.58 70.19 26.62
C LYS A 12 -6.41 69.53 25.51
N VAL A 13 -6.59 70.20 24.38
CA VAL A 13 -7.29 69.66 23.19
C VAL A 13 -6.47 68.53 22.56
N PHE A 14 -5.15 68.63 22.57
CA PHE A 14 -4.28 67.53 22.10
C PHE A 14 -4.40 66.28 22.97
N TRP A 15 -4.37 66.44 24.31
CA TRP A 15 -4.55 65.32 25.24
C TRP A 15 -5.94 64.67 25.14
N THR A 16 -7.01 65.45 24.91
CA THR A 16 -8.35 64.88 24.71
C THR A 16 -8.46 64.10 23.40
N ILE A 17 -7.84 64.57 22.31
CA ILE A 17 -7.79 63.83 21.04
C ILE A 17 -7.02 62.52 21.22
N ILE A 18 -5.87 62.52 21.89
CA ILE A 18 -5.11 61.29 22.17
C ILE A 18 -5.92 60.32 23.04
N LEU A 19 -6.59 60.81 24.08
CA LEU A 19 -7.44 59.98 24.93
C LEU A 19 -8.55 59.31 24.09
N LEU A 20 -9.25 60.07 23.24
CA LEU A 20 -10.30 59.54 22.38
C LEU A 20 -9.78 58.52 21.35
N LEU A 21 -8.62 58.78 20.74
CA LEU A 21 -7.97 57.84 19.83
C LEU A 21 -7.51 56.56 20.55
N SER A 22 -6.99 56.67 21.77
CA SER A 22 -6.62 55.53 22.60
C SER A 22 -7.84 54.69 22.99
N LEU A 23 -8.95 55.33 23.37
CA LEU A 23 -10.19 54.65 23.70
C LEU A 23 -10.77 53.95 22.48
N GLY A 24 -10.79 54.63 21.32
CA GLY A 24 -11.21 54.05 20.05
C GLY A 24 -10.36 52.85 19.63
N THR A 25 -9.04 52.95 19.73
CA THR A 25 -8.14 51.83 19.42
C THR A 25 -8.30 50.67 20.40
N ILE A 26 -8.48 50.92 21.70
CA ILE A 26 -8.79 49.87 22.69
C ILE A 26 -10.09 49.15 22.34
N LEU A 27 -11.14 49.89 21.97
CA LEU A 27 -12.41 49.30 21.54
C LEU A 27 -12.27 48.48 20.25
N LEU A 28 -11.50 48.98 19.27
CA LEU A 28 -11.21 48.24 18.04
C LEU A 28 -10.38 46.97 18.30
N ILE A 29 -9.36 47.04 19.14
CA ILE A 29 -8.56 45.87 19.55
C ILE A 29 -9.46 44.87 20.28
N TYR A 30 -10.33 45.34 21.17
CA TYR A 30 -11.30 44.48 21.85
C TYR A 30 -12.25 43.80 20.86
N GLN A 31 -12.81 44.55 19.92
CA GLN A 31 -13.71 44.01 18.89
C GLN A 31 -12.99 43.03 17.97
N TYR A 32 -11.77 43.35 17.52
CA TYR A 32 -10.92 42.49 16.69
C TYR A 32 -10.51 41.21 17.42
N SER A 33 -10.14 41.29 18.70
CA SER A 33 -9.79 40.12 19.53
C SER A 33 -10.94 39.15 19.78
N ARG A 34 -12.19 39.61 19.56
CA ARG A 34 -13.41 38.81 19.66
C ARG A 34 -13.99 38.45 18.30
N HIS A 35 -13.41 38.94 17.21
CA HIS A 35 -13.79 38.55 15.86
C HIS A 35 -13.37 37.10 15.63
N ILE A 36 -14.29 36.28 15.14
CA ILE A 36 -14.02 34.91 14.71
C ILE A 36 -14.33 34.88 13.22
N ASP A 37 -13.37 34.44 12.43
CA ASP A 37 -13.55 34.26 11.00
C ASP A 37 -14.37 32.99 10.77
N CYS A 38 -15.70 33.14 10.82
CA CYS A 38 -16.63 32.04 10.61
C CYS A 38 -16.41 31.35 9.26
N GLU A 39 -16.04 32.08 8.23
CA GLU A 39 -15.81 31.50 6.89
C GLU A 39 -14.75 30.39 6.88
N ASN A 40 -13.83 30.38 7.86
CA ASN A 40 -12.73 29.41 7.96
C ASN A 40 -12.92 28.35 9.06
N ALA A 41 -14.16 28.09 9.50
CA ALA A 41 -14.41 27.08 10.53
C ALA A 41 -13.94 25.69 10.08
N ARG A 42 -13.19 25.01 10.95
CA ARG A 42 -12.63 23.68 10.69
C ARG A 42 -13.48 22.60 11.34
N PHE A 43 -14.62 22.35 10.71
CA PHE A 43 -15.56 21.29 11.08
C PHE A 43 -15.15 19.93 10.48
N ILE A 44 -14.82 18.98 11.35
CA ILE A 44 -14.38 17.62 11.00
C ILE A 44 -15.45 16.61 11.41
N VAL A 45 -15.81 15.73 10.48
CA VAL A 45 -16.66 14.55 10.71
C VAL A 45 -15.87 13.33 10.28
N TYR A 46 -15.72 12.37 11.19
CA TYR A 46 -14.91 11.17 10.97
C TYR A 46 -15.67 9.92 11.40
N ALA A 47 -15.75 8.93 10.51
CA ALA A 47 -16.25 7.60 10.79
C ALA A 47 -15.58 6.61 9.83
N LYS A 48 -15.50 5.33 10.24
CA LYS A 48 -15.08 4.26 9.34
C LYS A 48 -16.14 4.01 8.26
N GLU A 49 -17.40 3.98 8.67
CA GLU A 49 -18.59 3.73 7.86
C GLU A 49 -19.72 4.62 8.38
N PHE A 50 -20.56 5.13 7.47
CA PHE A 50 -21.71 5.97 7.80
C PHE A 50 -22.99 5.14 7.76
N THR A 51 -23.18 4.30 8.78
CA THR A 51 -24.31 3.37 8.88
C THR A 51 -25.02 3.47 10.23
N THR A 52 -26.26 2.99 10.32
CA THR A 52 -27.05 3.02 11.57
C THR A 52 -26.35 2.28 12.71
N HIS A 53 -26.52 2.75 13.95
CA HIS A 53 -25.91 2.16 15.15
C HIS A 53 -24.37 2.19 15.21
N LYS A 54 -23.67 2.72 14.20
CA LYS A 54 -22.22 2.99 14.27
C LYS A 54 -21.98 4.40 14.79
N VAL A 55 -20.85 4.56 15.48
CA VAL A 55 -20.43 5.84 16.08
C VAL A 55 -19.73 6.69 15.03
N VAL A 56 -20.16 7.94 14.92
CA VAL A 56 -19.53 9.00 14.13
C VAL A 56 -18.90 10.01 15.10
N GLU A 57 -17.66 10.38 14.83
CA GLU A 57 -16.92 11.38 15.58
C GLU A 57 -17.05 12.76 14.94
N PHE A 58 -17.34 13.76 15.77
CA PHE A 58 -17.48 15.16 15.39
C PHE A 58 -16.47 15.98 16.18
N HIS A 59 -15.72 16.83 15.49
CA HIS A 59 -14.70 17.66 16.10
C HIS A 59 -14.55 19.00 15.40
N ASP A 60 -14.33 20.06 16.18
CA ASP A 60 -14.01 21.39 15.68
C ASP A 60 -12.58 21.81 16.06
N SER A 61 -11.87 22.40 15.10
CA SER A 61 -10.52 22.96 15.28
C SER A 61 -10.41 24.42 14.84
N THR A 62 -11.53 25.16 14.95
CA THR A 62 -11.62 26.57 14.53
C THR A 62 -10.83 27.47 15.50
N PRO A 63 -9.87 28.29 15.01
CA PRO A 63 -9.15 29.24 15.85
C PRO A 63 -10.10 30.25 16.50
N GLY A 64 -9.93 30.51 17.81
CA GLY A 64 -10.76 31.46 18.55
C GLY A 64 -12.12 30.91 19.03
N ALA A 65 -12.43 29.63 18.75
CA ALA A 65 -13.59 28.96 19.33
C ALA A 65 -13.45 28.79 20.85
N LYS A 66 -14.50 29.14 21.61
CA LYS A 66 -14.55 29.05 23.08
C LYS A 66 -15.76 28.23 23.56
N SER A 67 -16.82 28.16 22.77
CA SER A 67 -17.98 27.31 23.01
C SER A 67 -18.47 26.68 21.73
N TRP A 68 -19.00 25.47 21.83
CA TRP A 68 -19.57 24.69 20.73
C TRP A 68 -20.99 24.26 21.11
N GLU A 69 -21.87 24.19 20.13
CA GLU A 69 -23.19 23.60 20.23
C GLU A 69 -23.43 22.77 18.95
N TRP A 70 -23.55 21.46 19.11
CA TRP A 70 -23.74 20.50 18.03
C TRP A 70 -25.20 20.04 18.00
N ASP A 71 -25.88 20.32 16.90
CA ASP A 71 -27.16 19.70 16.55
C ASP A 71 -26.90 18.68 15.43
N PHE A 72 -27.24 17.42 15.68
CA PHE A 72 -26.96 16.32 14.76
C PHE A 72 -28.04 16.15 13.68
N GLY A 73 -29.14 16.91 13.74
CA GLY A 73 -30.21 16.88 12.74
C GLY A 73 -31.20 15.72 12.90
N ASP A 74 -31.09 14.92 13.96
CA ASP A 74 -31.93 13.74 14.24
C ASP A 74 -32.83 13.93 15.48
N SER A 75 -33.01 15.16 15.94
CA SER A 75 -33.79 15.55 17.13
C SER A 75 -33.19 15.07 18.46
N THR A 76 -31.95 14.63 18.47
CA THR A 76 -31.24 14.30 19.72
C THR A 76 -30.75 15.56 20.44
N GLN A 77 -30.32 15.39 21.69
CA GLN A 77 -29.92 16.51 22.52
C GLN A 77 -28.64 17.16 21.98
N VAL A 78 -28.64 18.50 21.96
CA VAL A 78 -27.48 19.30 21.55
C VAL A 78 -26.27 19.03 22.46
N ASP A 79 -25.11 18.78 21.85
CA ASP A 79 -23.85 18.58 22.57
C ASP A 79 -23.03 19.87 22.65
N LYS A 80 -22.31 20.10 23.76
CA LYS A 80 -21.52 21.33 23.99
C LYS A 80 -20.01 21.13 24.02
N ARG A 81 -19.54 19.91 23.76
CA ARG A 81 -18.11 19.56 23.80
C ARG A 81 -17.45 19.92 22.47
N GLN A 82 -16.17 20.28 22.49
CA GLN A 82 -15.39 20.51 21.26
C GLN A 82 -15.26 19.26 20.39
N ARG A 83 -15.22 18.07 21.03
CA ARG A 83 -15.19 16.76 20.39
C ARG A 83 -16.31 15.93 20.98
N THR A 84 -17.14 15.34 20.13
CA THR A 84 -18.27 14.52 20.55
C THR A 84 -18.45 13.32 19.63
N LEU A 85 -19.15 12.31 20.15
CA LEU A 85 -19.46 11.06 19.48
C LEU A 85 -20.98 10.95 19.41
N HIS A 86 -21.50 10.60 18.24
CA HIS A 86 -22.94 10.42 18.03
C HIS A 86 -23.22 9.20 17.15
N SER A 87 -24.38 8.57 17.33
CA SER A 87 -24.81 7.42 16.53
C SER A 87 -26.25 7.59 16.09
N TYR A 88 -26.52 7.36 14.81
CA TYR A 88 -27.84 7.52 14.22
C TYR A 88 -28.62 6.21 14.26
N GLN A 89 -29.89 6.27 14.67
CA GLN A 89 -30.74 5.08 14.78
C GLN A 89 -31.44 4.71 13.48
N LYS A 90 -31.65 5.69 12.60
CA LYS A 90 -32.38 5.49 11.33
C LYS A 90 -31.49 5.90 10.16
N PRO A 91 -31.63 5.25 9.00
CA PRO A 91 -30.98 5.70 7.79
C PRO A 91 -31.65 6.99 7.32
N GLY A 92 -30.87 7.87 6.67
CA GLY A 92 -31.35 9.14 6.17
C GLY A 92 -30.25 10.18 6.01
N ASP A 93 -30.64 11.33 5.47
CA ASP A 93 -29.78 12.49 5.34
C ASP A 93 -29.95 13.42 6.54
N TYR A 94 -28.85 13.71 7.22
CA TYR A 94 -28.81 14.52 8.43
C TYR A 94 -27.96 15.77 8.20
N ILE A 95 -28.54 16.94 8.50
CA ILE A 95 -27.82 18.22 8.47
C ILE A 95 -27.27 18.48 9.87
N ILE A 96 -25.97 18.27 10.05
CA ILE A 96 -25.29 18.61 11.30
C ILE A 96 -25.05 20.11 11.32
N THR A 97 -25.51 20.76 12.38
CA THR A 97 -25.32 22.19 12.63
C THR A 97 -24.37 22.38 13.82
N LEU A 98 -23.23 23.02 13.58
CA LEU A 98 -22.29 23.47 14.61
C LEU A 98 -22.45 24.97 14.84
N THR A 99 -22.78 25.36 16.06
CA THR A 99 -22.77 26.76 16.49
C THR A 99 -21.58 27.03 17.40
N ILE A 100 -20.64 27.86 16.94
CA ILE A 100 -19.46 28.30 17.70
C ILE A 100 -19.75 29.67 18.30
N ASN A 101 -19.39 29.87 19.58
CA ASN A 101 -19.50 31.16 20.29
C ASN A 101 -20.88 31.84 20.19
N LYS A 102 -21.95 31.06 19.98
CA LYS A 102 -23.36 31.49 19.82
C LYS A 102 -23.66 32.40 18.62
N ASN A 103 -22.70 32.66 17.75
CA ASN A 103 -22.85 33.58 16.63
C ASN A 103 -22.44 32.98 15.29
N CYS A 104 -21.70 31.88 15.31
CA CYS A 104 -21.04 31.33 14.14
C CYS A 104 -21.64 29.97 13.81
N VAL A 105 -22.46 29.88 12.77
CA VAL A 105 -23.23 28.67 12.45
C VAL A 105 -22.68 28.02 11.18
N HIS A 106 -22.32 26.74 11.28
CA HIS A 106 -21.87 25.92 10.17
C HIS A 106 -22.72 24.68 10.02
N GLN A 107 -22.97 24.29 8.77
CA GLN A 107 -23.76 23.11 8.46
C GLN A 107 -23.01 22.15 7.54
N LYS A 108 -23.24 20.85 7.74
CA LYS A 108 -22.74 19.81 6.84
C LYS A 108 -23.78 18.70 6.72
N LEU A 109 -24.01 18.26 5.48
CA LEU A 109 -24.83 17.11 5.20
C LEU A 109 -24.03 15.82 5.44
N VAL A 110 -24.61 14.87 6.16
CA VAL A 110 -24.12 13.51 6.32
C VAL A 110 -25.24 12.53 6.01
N THR A 111 -24.98 11.63 5.07
CA THR A 111 -25.90 10.56 4.70
C THR A 111 -25.56 9.32 5.51
N ILE A 112 -26.54 8.79 6.25
CA ILE A 112 -26.43 7.56 7.01
C ILE A 112 -27.19 6.46 6.28
N HIS A 113 -26.49 5.38 5.95
CA HIS A 113 -27.08 4.20 5.32
C HIS A 113 -27.59 3.22 6.36
N ASN A 114 -28.44 2.28 5.95
CA ASN A 114 -28.83 1.20 6.84
C ASN A 114 -27.59 0.34 7.14
N THR A 115 -27.43 -0.09 8.38
CA THR A 115 -26.51 -1.19 8.66
C THR A 115 -27.11 -2.43 8.02
N ASP A 116 -26.49 -2.88 6.93
CA ASP A 116 -26.83 -4.17 6.35
C ASP A 116 -26.62 -5.23 7.42
N GLU A 117 -27.73 -5.77 7.96
CA GLU A 117 -27.73 -6.94 8.85
C GLU A 117 -26.92 -8.11 8.26
N HIS A 118 -26.74 -8.13 6.93
CA HIS A 118 -25.91 -9.11 6.25
C HIS A 118 -24.41 -9.02 6.57
N SER A 119 -23.91 -7.88 7.07
CA SER A 119 -22.50 -7.76 7.48
C SER A 119 -22.21 -8.50 8.78
N GLU A 120 -23.22 -8.85 9.60
CA GLU A 120 -23.01 -9.58 10.86
C GLU A 120 -23.01 -11.11 10.69
N ASN A 121 -23.35 -11.65 9.49
CA ASN A 121 -23.28 -13.08 9.21
C ASN A 121 -22.23 -13.47 8.16
N LEU A 122 -21.14 -12.71 8.07
CA LEU A 122 -19.97 -13.12 7.30
C LEU A 122 -19.31 -14.34 7.95
N PRO A 123 -18.77 -15.29 7.17
CA PRO A 123 -18.00 -16.38 7.72
C PRO A 123 -16.75 -15.88 8.45
N LEU A 124 -16.40 -16.49 9.57
CA LEU A 124 -15.18 -16.20 10.32
C LEU A 124 -14.16 -17.32 10.12
N ILE A 125 -12.94 -16.97 9.69
CA ILE A 125 -11.82 -17.91 9.54
C ILE A 125 -10.92 -17.88 10.79
N ILE A 126 -10.86 -19.00 11.50
CA ILE A 126 -9.97 -19.25 12.63
C ILE A 126 -8.71 -19.93 12.10
N ALA A 127 -7.59 -19.19 12.20
CA ALA A 127 -6.29 -19.60 11.69
C ALA A 127 -5.17 -18.84 12.42
N PRO A 128 -3.98 -19.42 12.57
CA PRO A 128 -2.80 -18.71 13.06
C PRO A 128 -2.36 -17.61 12.08
N ASN A 129 -1.72 -16.56 12.59
CA ASN A 129 -1.22 -15.46 11.74
C ASN A 129 0.08 -15.83 11.00
N VAL A 130 0.85 -16.74 11.57
CA VAL A 130 2.14 -17.20 11.04
C VAL A 130 2.22 -18.72 11.11
N VAL A 131 2.67 -19.34 10.02
CA VAL A 131 2.88 -20.78 9.90
C VAL A 131 4.24 -21.08 9.28
N THR A 132 4.71 -22.31 9.30
CA THR A 132 5.97 -22.71 8.66
C THR A 132 5.68 -23.49 7.39
N ALA A 133 6.38 -23.18 6.30
CA ALA A 133 6.34 -23.98 5.07
C ALA A 133 6.65 -25.45 5.40
N GLY A 134 6.00 -26.38 4.70
CA GLY A 134 6.21 -27.81 4.90
C GLY A 134 5.65 -28.37 6.22
N LYS A 135 4.96 -27.60 7.06
CA LYS A 135 4.22 -28.13 8.22
C LYS A 135 2.71 -28.06 7.98
N THR A 136 2.00 -29.10 8.42
CA THR A 136 0.53 -29.14 8.38
C THR A 136 -0.06 -28.24 9.46
N VAL A 137 -1.07 -27.45 9.10
CA VAL A 137 -1.77 -26.50 9.97
C VAL A 137 -3.26 -26.77 9.90
N THR A 138 -3.93 -26.70 11.05
CA THR A 138 -5.39 -26.86 11.14
C THR A 138 -6.09 -25.50 11.04
N PHE A 139 -7.18 -25.48 10.27
CA PHE A 139 -8.05 -24.34 10.02
C PHE A 139 -9.46 -24.70 10.47
N ASN A 140 -10.18 -23.70 10.97
CA ASN A 140 -11.58 -23.84 11.37
C ASN A 140 -12.37 -22.62 10.88
N ALA A 141 -13.65 -22.79 10.61
CA ALA A 141 -14.56 -21.72 10.25
C ALA A 141 -15.83 -21.71 11.10
N ILE A 142 -16.40 -20.52 11.28
CA ILE A 142 -17.68 -20.32 11.96
C ILE A 142 -18.57 -19.44 11.09
N LYS A 143 -19.82 -19.87 10.86
CA LYS A 143 -20.87 -19.09 10.23
C LYS A 143 -22.22 -19.54 10.78
N LYS A 144 -23.14 -18.62 11.06
CA LYS A 144 -24.52 -18.97 11.41
C LYS A 144 -25.17 -19.56 10.16
N ASP A 145 -25.78 -20.74 10.31
CA ASP A 145 -26.40 -21.51 9.22
C ASP A 145 -25.42 -22.02 8.15
N GLY A 146 -24.14 -22.24 8.50
CA GLY A 146 -23.15 -22.85 7.61
C GLY A 146 -23.39 -24.35 7.41
N VAL A 147 -23.62 -24.78 6.16
CA VAL A 147 -23.91 -26.17 5.77
C VAL A 147 -22.78 -26.74 4.90
N SER A 148 -22.27 -25.95 3.95
CA SER A 148 -21.13 -26.34 3.10
C SER A 148 -20.00 -25.32 3.19
N TRP A 149 -18.76 -25.81 3.10
CA TRP A 149 -17.55 -25.00 3.23
C TRP A 149 -16.68 -25.27 2.01
N GLU A 150 -16.08 -24.22 1.44
CA GLU A 150 -15.16 -24.35 0.31
C GLU A 150 -13.95 -23.47 0.56
N TRP A 151 -12.81 -24.10 0.81
CA TRP A 151 -11.55 -23.44 1.14
C TRP A 151 -10.66 -23.33 -0.08
N ASN A 152 -10.01 -22.17 -0.23
CA ASN A 152 -8.86 -21.97 -1.10
C ASN A 152 -7.75 -21.31 -0.28
N PHE A 153 -6.58 -21.95 -0.19
CA PHE A 153 -5.45 -21.48 0.62
C PHE A 153 -4.50 -20.55 -0.15
N GLY A 154 -4.79 -20.27 -1.42
CA GLY A 154 -4.05 -19.29 -2.23
C GLY A 154 -2.71 -19.80 -2.78
N GLU A 155 -2.47 -21.11 -2.77
CA GLU A 155 -1.37 -21.74 -3.53
C GLU A 155 -1.83 -22.31 -4.87
N SER A 156 -3.13 -22.62 -4.99
CA SER A 156 -3.78 -23.13 -6.19
C SER A 156 -4.99 -22.26 -6.54
N ASN A 157 -5.42 -22.29 -7.81
CA ASN A 157 -6.68 -21.68 -8.25
C ASN A 157 -7.88 -22.63 -8.08
N GLN A 158 -7.78 -23.64 -7.21
CA GLN A 158 -8.80 -24.68 -7.03
C GLN A 158 -9.31 -24.68 -5.58
N ILE A 159 -10.40 -25.43 -5.34
CA ILE A 159 -10.89 -25.68 -4.00
C ILE A 159 -9.99 -26.75 -3.37
N ASP A 160 -9.37 -26.42 -2.24
CA ASP A 160 -8.39 -27.28 -1.56
C ASP A 160 -9.04 -28.16 -0.48
N ALA A 161 -10.15 -27.73 0.11
CA ALA A 161 -10.87 -28.49 1.15
C ALA A 161 -12.35 -28.09 1.25
N VAL A 162 -13.19 -29.01 1.77
CA VAL A 162 -14.65 -28.82 1.87
C VAL A 162 -15.25 -28.98 3.27
N ASP A 163 -14.43 -29.31 4.26
CA ASP A 163 -14.86 -29.51 5.65
C ASP A 163 -14.78 -28.22 6.46
N GLN A 164 -15.61 -28.08 7.51
CA GLN A 164 -15.57 -26.93 8.42
C GLN A 164 -14.21 -26.80 9.13
N ILE A 165 -13.68 -27.95 9.58
CA ILE A 165 -12.35 -28.07 10.17
C ILE A 165 -11.51 -28.87 9.20
N THR A 166 -10.41 -28.28 8.73
CA THR A 166 -9.54 -28.91 7.73
C THR A 166 -8.07 -28.67 8.08
N SER A 167 -7.17 -29.42 7.44
CA SER A 167 -5.74 -29.26 7.60
C SER A 167 -5.06 -29.05 6.25
N TYR A 168 -4.15 -28.08 6.18
CA TYR A 168 -3.43 -27.74 4.96
C TYR A 168 -1.93 -27.55 5.22
N GLN A 169 -1.10 -27.88 4.23
CA GLN A 169 0.36 -27.75 4.28
C GLN A 169 0.83 -26.81 3.17
N PHE A 170 1.41 -25.67 3.55
CA PHE A 170 1.93 -24.70 2.58
C PHE A 170 3.29 -25.12 2.02
N ASN A 171 3.43 -25.09 0.70
CA ASN A 171 4.69 -25.43 0.03
C ASN A 171 5.58 -24.22 -0.23
N SER A 172 4.98 -23.04 -0.39
CA SER A 172 5.70 -21.81 -0.71
C SER A 172 5.58 -20.77 0.40
N GLU A 173 6.70 -20.08 0.64
CA GLU A 173 6.82 -19.04 1.66
C GLU A 173 6.16 -17.72 1.23
N GLY A 174 5.97 -16.82 2.19
CA GLY A 174 5.40 -15.50 1.99
C GLY A 174 3.93 -15.37 2.40
N PRO A 175 3.29 -14.24 2.11
CA PRO A 175 1.90 -14.00 2.45
C PRO A 175 0.96 -14.90 1.63
N LYS A 176 0.03 -15.56 2.31
CA LYS A 176 -1.01 -16.42 1.70
C LYS A 176 -2.40 -15.90 2.01
N LYS A 177 -3.20 -15.75 0.96
CA LYS A 177 -4.57 -15.27 1.03
C LYS A 177 -5.51 -16.47 1.02
N ILE A 178 -6.07 -16.78 2.19
CA ILE A 178 -7.05 -17.84 2.38
C ILE A 178 -8.43 -17.25 2.09
N THR A 179 -9.19 -17.90 1.23
CA THR A 179 -10.56 -17.55 0.88
C THR A 179 -11.49 -18.70 1.29
N LEU A 180 -12.63 -18.35 1.88
CA LEU A 180 -13.66 -19.29 2.30
C LEU A 180 -15.00 -18.87 1.74
N VAL A 181 -15.62 -19.76 0.98
CA VAL A 181 -17.02 -19.65 0.52
C VAL A 181 -17.85 -20.61 1.36
N VAL A 182 -19.02 -20.16 1.83
CA VAL A 182 -19.92 -20.97 2.65
C VAL A 182 -21.30 -20.98 2.03
N ASN A 183 -21.89 -22.16 1.86
CA ASN A 183 -23.19 -22.36 1.18
C ASN A 183 -23.22 -21.84 -0.27
N GLY A 184 -22.06 -21.81 -0.96
CA GLY A 184 -21.96 -21.27 -2.33
C GLY A 184 -22.13 -19.75 -2.43
N ASP A 185 -22.17 -19.02 -1.31
CA ASP A 185 -22.30 -17.57 -1.29
C ASP A 185 -20.95 -16.88 -1.55
N VAL A 186 -20.66 -16.64 -2.82
CA VAL A 186 -19.41 -16.01 -3.27
C VAL A 186 -19.37 -14.51 -2.92
N GLN A 187 -20.53 -13.84 -2.87
CA GLN A 187 -20.62 -12.40 -2.59
C GLN A 187 -20.22 -12.07 -1.15
N HIS A 188 -20.54 -12.97 -0.22
CA HIS A 188 -20.21 -12.84 1.20
C HIS A 188 -19.10 -13.80 1.65
N SER A 189 -18.12 -14.03 0.78
CA SER A 189 -16.96 -14.87 1.09
C SER A 189 -16.03 -14.22 2.11
N ALA A 190 -15.45 -15.05 2.99
CA ALA A 190 -14.48 -14.60 3.97
C ALA A 190 -13.07 -14.70 3.42
N THR A 191 -12.21 -13.73 3.74
CA THR A 191 -10.80 -13.74 3.35
C THR A 191 -9.92 -13.49 4.56
N LYS A 192 -8.84 -14.26 4.72
CA LYS A 192 -7.81 -14.05 5.73
C LYS A 192 -6.41 -14.19 5.14
N THR A 193 -5.53 -13.24 5.42
CA THR A 193 -4.13 -13.32 5.00
C THR A 193 -3.27 -13.80 6.16
N ILE A 194 -2.44 -14.82 5.93
CA ILE A 194 -1.46 -15.34 6.89
C ILE A 194 -0.04 -15.27 6.29
N TYR A 195 1.00 -15.38 7.11
CA TYR A 195 2.38 -15.41 6.63
C TYR A 195 3.00 -16.81 6.79
N VAL A 196 3.54 -17.36 5.70
CA VAL A 196 4.25 -18.64 5.69
C VAL A 196 5.76 -18.37 5.77
N ALA A 197 6.36 -18.71 6.90
CA ALA A 197 7.80 -18.60 7.14
C ALA A 197 8.57 -19.77 6.49
N PRO A 198 9.83 -19.56 6.05
CA PRO A 198 10.69 -20.63 5.54
C PRO A 198 10.91 -21.74 6.57
N MET A 199 11.15 -22.96 6.07
CA MET A 199 11.73 -24.01 6.92
C MET A 199 13.16 -23.62 7.29
N LEU A 200 13.45 -23.53 8.60
CA LEU A 200 14.81 -23.38 9.08
C LEU A 200 15.61 -24.62 8.65
N LYS A 201 16.59 -24.44 7.77
CA LYS A 201 17.58 -25.49 7.48
C LYS A 201 18.39 -25.68 8.76
N GLN A 202 18.39 -26.89 9.32
CA GLN A 202 19.32 -27.23 10.39
C GLN A 202 20.75 -27.05 9.86
N GLU A 203 21.52 -26.15 10.47
CA GLU A 203 22.97 -26.08 10.20
C GLU A 203 23.55 -27.46 10.49
N LYS A 204 24.21 -28.05 9.49
CA LYS A 204 25.02 -29.25 9.73
C LYS A 204 26.00 -28.92 10.86
N PRO A 205 26.20 -29.81 11.85
CA PRO A 205 27.20 -29.56 12.89
C PRO A 205 28.53 -29.24 12.20
N LYS A 206 29.16 -28.14 12.62
CA LYS A 206 30.52 -27.81 12.16
C LYS A 206 31.37 -29.06 12.40
N ILE A 207 31.93 -29.60 11.31
CA ILE A 207 32.89 -30.69 11.39
C ILE A 207 34.06 -30.17 12.21
N ASP A 208 34.29 -30.75 13.39
CA ASP A 208 35.45 -30.43 14.20
C ASP A 208 36.68 -31.01 13.51
N ILE A 209 37.52 -30.12 12.99
CA ILE A 209 38.72 -30.43 12.21
C ILE A 209 39.91 -30.76 13.13
N SER A 210 39.71 -30.77 14.45
CA SER A 210 40.76 -31.01 15.44
C SER A 210 41.33 -32.44 15.42
N SER A 211 40.66 -33.39 14.76
CA SER A 211 41.09 -34.78 14.63
C SER A 211 41.72 -35.15 13.29
N TYR A 212 41.98 -34.17 12.41
CA TYR A 212 42.63 -34.43 11.12
C TYR A 212 44.14 -34.65 11.33
N GLU A 213 44.53 -35.89 11.55
CA GLU A 213 45.94 -36.31 11.55
C GLU A 213 46.44 -36.27 10.10
N PHE A 214 47.44 -35.43 9.80
CA PHE A 214 48.07 -35.40 8.48
C PHE A 214 48.62 -36.79 8.16
N GLU A 215 48.09 -37.44 7.12
CA GLU A 215 48.67 -38.66 6.59
C GLU A 215 50.14 -38.38 6.22
N LYS A 216 51.05 -39.19 6.76
CA LYS A 216 52.48 -39.13 6.45
C LYS A 216 52.66 -39.15 4.93
N PRO A 217 53.65 -38.41 4.38
CA PRO A 217 53.86 -38.36 2.95
C PRO A 217 54.04 -39.78 2.41
N HIS A 218 53.12 -40.19 1.54
CA HIS A 218 53.19 -41.47 0.84
C HIS A 218 54.52 -41.54 0.10
N SER A 219 55.32 -42.57 0.38
CA SER A 219 56.51 -42.90 -0.40
C SER A 219 56.09 -43.11 -1.86
N SER A 220 56.82 -42.51 -2.81
CA SER A 220 56.52 -42.61 -4.24
C SER A 220 56.41 -44.07 -4.68
N PHE A 221 55.19 -44.53 -4.93
CA PHE A 221 54.94 -45.85 -5.47
C PHE A 221 55.15 -45.78 -6.99
N SER A 222 56.30 -46.23 -7.48
CA SER A 222 56.55 -46.38 -8.90
C SER A 222 55.88 -47.67 -9.39
N LEU A 223 54.90 -47.53 -10.29
CA LEU A 223 54.26 -48.66 -10.95
C LEU A 223 55.26 -49.41 -11.85
N PRO A 224 55.26 -50.75 -11.87
CA PRO A 224 56.03 -51.51 -12.85
C PRO A 224 55.47 -51.29 -14.26
N VAL A 225 56.36 -51.07 -15.22
CA VAL A 225 56.00 -50.87 -16.63
C VAL A 225 55.49 -52.19 -17.21
N GLY A 226 54.19 -52.27 -17.49
CA GLY A 226 53.57 -53.36 -18.25
C GLY A 226 53.45 -53.03 -19.74
N ASN A 227 53.40 -54.06 -20.59
CA ASN A 227 53.27 -53.90 -22.03
C ASN A 227 51.89 -53.31 -22.42
N PRO A 228 51.80 -52.57 -23.53
CA PRO A 228 50.58 -51.88 -23.95
C PRO A 228 49.46 -52.87 -24.28
N GLU A 229 48.37 -52.81 -23.51
CA GLU A 229 47.11 -53.51 -23.78
C GLU A 229 46.27 -52.67 -24.76
N LYS A 230 45.62 -53.33 -25.73
CA LYS A 230 44.82 -52.63 -26.75
C LYS A 230 43.53 -52.09 -26.13
N ASP A 231 43.20 -50.86 -26.50
CA ASP A 231 42.02 -50.12 -26.06
C ASP A 231 40.71 -50.93 -26.24
N PRO A 232 39.96 -51.22 -25.16
CA PRO A 232 38.71 -51.98 -25.23
C PRO A 232 37.58 -51.28 -26.00
N LEU A 233 37.73 -50.01 -26.40
CA LEU A 233 36.68 -49.27 -27.12
C LEU A 233 36.44 -49.78 -28.55
N VAL A 234 37.36 -50.57 -29.12
CA VAL A 234 37.25 -51.03 -30.52
C VAL A 234 36.24 -52.18 -30.68
N ASP A 235 36.03 -53.00 -29.65
CA ASP A 235 35.07 -54.12 -29.72
C ASP A 235 33.62 -53.70 -29.42
N ALA A 236 33.41 -52.56 -28.75
CA ALA A 236 32.08 -52.06 -28.41
C ALA A 236 31.34 -51.38 -29.61
N LEU A 237 32.04 -51.08 -30.70
CA LEU A 237 31.46 -50.38 -31.86
C LEU A 237 30.86 -51.30 -32.93
N LYS A 238 30.96 -52.63 -32.79
CA LYS A 238 30.42 -53.59 -33.78
C LYS A 238 28.93 -53.88 -33.68
N TYR A 239 28.26 -53.47 -32.60
CA TYR A 239 26.85 -53.81 -32.35
C TYR A 239 26.05 -52.62 -31.82
N ILE A 240 25.88 -51.58 -32.64
CA ILE A 240 24.85 -50.56 -32.38
C ILE A 240 23.63 -50.89 -33.25
N PRO A 241 22.52 -51.42 -32.70
CA PRO A 241 21.30 -51.58 -33.47
C PRO A 241 20.71 -50.21 -33.81
N VAL A 242 20.37 -50.00 -35.08
CA VAL A 242 19.71 -48.79 -35.56
C VAL A 242 18.26 -48.78 -35.04
N SER A 243 17.91 -47.81 -34.19
CA SER A 243 16.53 -47.61 -33.75
C SER A 243 15.63 -47.13 -34.90
N PRO A 244 14.36 -47.59 -34.98
CA PRO A 244 13.42 -47.10 -35.99
C PRO A 244 13.03 -45.63 -35.73
N LYS A 245 12.77 -44.89 -36.81
CA LYS A 245 12.33 -43.50 -36.79
C LYS A 245 11.07 -43.34 -35.93
N SER A 246 11.23 -42.77 -34.74
CA SER A 246 10.13 -42.23 -33.96
C SER A 246 9.82 -40.82 -34.44
N THR A 247 8.68 -40.65 -35.09
CA THR A 247 8.01 -39.35 -35.23
C THR A 247 7.47 -38.94 -33.86
N ALA A 248 8.17 -38.02 -33.19
CA ALA A 248 7.68 -37.34 -32.00
C ALA A 248 7.83 -35.83 -32.15
N LYS A 249 6.80 -35.14 -31.67
CA LYS A 249 6.47 -33.72 -31.83
C LYS A 249 7.64 -32.79 -31.51
N LYS A 250 7.70 -31.66 -32.23
CA LYS A 250 8.42 -30.46 -31.82
C LYS A 250 7.84 -29.99 -30.48
N ASP A 251 8.49 -30.33 -29.40
CA ASP A 251 8.35 -29.59 -28.15
C ASP A 251 9.12 -28.29 -28.30
N THR A 252 8.38 -27.20 -28.32
CA THR A 252 8.89 -25.83 -28.27
C THR A 252 9.68 -25.67 -26.98
N VAL A 253 11.01 -25.69 -27.10
CA VAL A 253 11.92 -25.28 -26.02
C VAL A 253 11.56 -23.85 -25.64
N THR A 254 10.83 -23.70 -24.54
CA THR A 254 10.61 -22.38 -23.92
C THR A 254 11.96 -21.96 -23.36
N ASN A 255 12.64 -21.07 -24.09
CA ASN A 255 13.76 -20.31 -23.57
C ASN A 255 13.36 -19.75 -22.20
N ARG A 256 13.95 -20.28 -21.13
CA ARG A 256 13.87 -19.63 -19.82
C ARG A 256 14.65 -18.33 -19.94
N ILE A 257 13.94 -17.22 -20.14
CA ILE A 257 14.54 -15.88 -20.10
C ILE A 257 14.96 -15.66 -18.65
N ASN A 258 16.26 -15.75 -18.37
CA ASN A 258 16.81 -15.33 -17.08
C ASN A 258 16.72 -13.80 -17.01
N VAL A 259 15.63 -13.30 -16.43
CA VAL A 259 15.39 -11.86 -16.24
C VAL A 259 16.30 -11.35 -15.10
N PRO A 260 17.22 -10.41 -15.38
CA PRO A 260 18.11 -9.87 -14.36
C PRO A 260 17.34 -9.12 -13.28
N GLU A 261 17.71 -9.32 -12.01
CA GLU A 261 17.07 -8.64 -10.89
C GLU A 261 17.40 -7.15 -10.86
N ILE A 262 16.37 -6.30 -10.76
CA ILE A 262 16.52 -4.85 -10.59
C ILE A 262 15.85 -4.38 -9.29
N SER A 263 16.56 -3.50 -8.57
CA SER A 263 16.06 -2.85 -7.36
C SER A 263 15.33 -1.54 -7.68
N ASN A 264 14.48 -1.08 -6.76
CA ASN A 264 13.77 0.21 -6.90
C ASN A 264 14.74 1.38 -7.12
N GLU A 265 15.88 1.40 -6.43
CA GLU A 265 16.89 2.45 -6.57
C GLU A 265 17.51 2.48 -7.97
N LYS A 266 17.85 1.31 -8.52
CA LYS A 266 18.40 1.19 -9.88
C LYS A 266 17.36 1.57 -10.93
N PHE A 267 16.10 1.18 -10.76
CA PHE A 267 15.00 1.58 -11.63
C PHE A 267 14.74 3.10 -11.58
N ARG A 268 14.85 3.73 -10.40
CA ARG A 268 14.76 5.18 -10.23
C ARG A 268 15.82 5.93 -11.04
N ILE A 269 17.07 5.43 -11.01
CA ILE A 269 18.18 6.02 -11.77
C ILE A 269 17.91 5.93 -13.28
N LEU A 270 17.42 4.79 -13.77
CA LEU A 270 17.06 4.63 -15.18
C LEU A 270 15.96 5.62 -15.61
N LEU A 271 14.94 5.84 -14.78
CA LEU A 271 13.90 6.83 -15.06
C LEU A 271 14.44 8.26 -15.07
N GLN A 272 15.39 8.59 -14.19
CA GLN A 272 16.07 9.89 -14.23
C GLN A 272 16.91 10.06 -15.50
N GLN A 273 17.50 8.98 -16.00
CA GLN A 273 18.24 8.96 -17.26
C GLN A 273 17.34 9.16 -18.48
N VAL A 274 16.12 8.60 -18.46
CA VAL A 274 15.08 8.88 -19.49
C VAL A 274 14.66 10.33 -19.45
N ALA A 275 14.41 10.87 -18.25
CA ALA A 275 14.06 12.28 -18.09
C ALA A 275 15.17 13.24 -18.54
N ALA A 276 16.43 12.79 -18.48
CA ALA A 276 17.62 13.48 -18.97
C ALA A 276 17.98 13.14 -20.44
N GLU A 277 17.10 12.47 -21.18
CA GLU A 277 17.27 12.11 -22.60
C GLU A 277 18.49 11.21 -22.90
N SER A 278 19.05 10.57 -21.88
CA SER A 278 20.24 9.68 -22.01
C SER A 278 19.88 8.21 -22.22
N LYS A 279 18.61 7.85 -22.02
CA LYS A 279 18.07 6.50 -22.17
C LYS A 279 16.67 6.55 -22.74
N THR A 280 16.25 5.43 -23.34
CA THR A 280 14.93 5.31 -23.95
C THR A 280 14.13 4.18 -23.28
N LYS A 281 12.87 4.01 -23.68
CA LYS A 281 11.99 2.96 -23.13
C LYS A 281 12.55 1.55 -23.38
N GLU A 282 13.31 1.38 -24.46
CA GLU A 282 13.94 0.12 -24.87
C GLU A 282 15.01 -0.36 -23.88
N ASP A 283 15.64 0.55 -23.13
CA ASP A 283 16.61 0.20 -22.07
C ASP A 283 15.99 -0.60 -20.92
N PHE A 284 14.66 -0.60 -20.81
CA PHE A 284 13.92 -1.37 -19.81
C PHE A 284 13.50 -2.75 -20.30
N ALA A 285 13.67 -3.05 -21.60
CA ALA A 285 13.27 -4.32 -22.21
C ALA A 285 13.72 -5.57 -21.44
N PRO A 286 14.96 -5.65 -20.91
CA PRO A 286 15.43 -6.83 -20.17
C PRO A 286 14.64 -7.10 -18.88
N TYR A 287 14.01 -6.07 -18.30
CA TYR A 287 13.29 -6.16 -17.02
C TYR A 287 11.76 -6.24 -17.19
N MET A 288 11.26 -5.89 -18.38
CA MET A 288 9.82 -5.82 -18.69
C MET A 288 9.36 -6.94 -19.62
N CYS A 289 10.25 -7.88 -19.94
CA CYS A 289 9.96 -9.04 -20.81
C CYS A 289 9.32 -8.64 -22.13
N SER A 290 9.81 -7.53 -22.69
CA SER A 290 9.35 -6.92 -23.94
C SER A 290 7.87 -6.48 -23.95
N LYS A 291 7.27 -6.25 -22.78
CA LYS A 291 5.91 -5.67 -22.63
C LYS A 291 6.01 -4.22 -22.12
N TYR A 292 5.71 -3.25 -22.98
CA TYR A 292 5.79 -1.82 -22.65
C TYR A 292 4.43 -1.20 -22.26
N ASP A 293 3.34 -1.95 -22.45
CA ASP A 293 1.97 -1.52 -22.11
C ASP A 293 1.59 -1.76 -20.64
N ILE A 294 2.58 -1.90 -19.77
CA ILE A 294 2.28 -2.10 -18.34
C ILE A 294 1.69 -0.82 -17.72
N PRO A 295 0.71 -0.96 -16.82
CA PRO A 295 0.09 0.19 -16.16
C PRO A 295 1.03 0.83 -15.12
N VAL A 296 1.13 2.15 -15.20
CA VAL A 296 1.85 3.01 -14.25
C VAL A 296 0.86 3.89 -13.51
N VAL A 297 0.80 3.72 -12.19
CA VAL A 297 0.01 4.57 -11.28
C VAL A 297 0.83 5.80 -10.92
N VAL A 298 0.41 6.96 -11.40
CA VAL A 298 1.10 8.25 -11.23
C VAL A 298 0.37 9.10 -10.19
N ASN A 299 1.11 9.54 -9.17
CA ASN A 299 0.65 10.45 -8.11
C ASN A 299 -0.69 10.03 -7.46
N LYS A 300 -0.95 8.71 -7.38
CA LYS A 300 -2.17 8.09 -6.83
C LYS A 300 -3.49 8.46 -7.53
N LYS A 301 -3.44 9.12 -8.68
CA LYS A 301 -4.63 9.67 -9.36
C LYS A 301 -4.82 9.17 -10.78
N LYS A 302 -3.73 8.98 -11.52
CA LYS A 302 -3.78 8.69 -12.95
C LYS A 302 -3.11 7.35 -13.25
N ILE A 303 -3.74 6.53 -14.08
CA ILE A 303 -3.16 5.30 -14.61
C ILE A 303 -2.87 5.55 -16.09
N ILE A 304 -1.62 5.38 -16.49
CA ILE A 304 -1.15 5.53 -17.87
C ILE A 304 -0.21 4.37 -18.22
N SER A 305 0.06 4.11 -19.49
CA SER A 305 1.06 3.08 -19.85
C SER A 305 2.47 3.55 -19.53
N PHE A 306 3.40 2.61 -19.35
CA PHE A 306 4.81 2.93 -19.12
C PHE A 306 5.42 3.74 -20.28
N GLU A 307 5.02 3.43 -21.51
CA GLU A 307 5.40 4.24 -22.68
C GLU A 307 4.94 5.70 -22.55
N GLN A 308 3.67 5.93 -22.23
CA GLN A 308 3.13 7.26 -22.03
C GLN A 308 3.84 8.00 -20.88
N PHE A 309 4.18 7.28 -19.80
CA PHE A 309 4.92 7.85 -18.68
C PHE A 309 6.32 8.31 -19.09
N CYS A 310 7.07 7.47 -19.83
CA CYS A 310 8.40 7.83 -20.35
C CYS A 310 8.34 9.08 -21.25
N GLN A 311 7.31 9.21 -22.07
CA GLN A 311 7.09 10.41 -22.89
C GLN A 311 6.80 11.66 -22.05
N LEU A 312 6.03 11.54 -20.95
CA LEU A 312 5.68 12.67 -20.09
C LEU A 312 6.86 13.25 -19.31
N ILE A 313 7.82 12.41 -18.93
CA ILE A 313 9.01 12.82 -18.18
C ILE A 313 10.18 13.24 -19.07
N ASN A 314 10.11 12.93 -20.37
CA ASN A 314 11.17 13.22 -21.32
C ASN A 314 11.48 14.73 -21.38
N GLY A 315 12.75 15.09 -21.25
CA GLY A 315 13.21 16.48 -21.22
C GLY A 315 12.81 17.29 -19.98
N LYS A 316 12.25 16.67 -18.93
CA LYS A 316 11.83 17.36 -17.70
C LYS A 316 12.75 17.06 -16.53
N LYS A 317 13.01 18.07 -15.68
CA LYS A 317 13.65 17.84 -14.37
C LYS A 317 12.62 17.28 -13.39
N ILE A 318 12.74 15.99 -13.09
CA ILE A 318 11.85 15.26 -12.19
C ILE A 318 12.50 14.95 -10.84
N LYS A 319 11.70 14.95 -9.76
CA LYS A 319 12.07 14.46 -8.43
C LYS A 319 11.07 13.39 -8.01
N ILE A 320 11.52 12.13 -8.05
CA ILE A 320 10.73 10.97 -7.66
C ILE A 320 10.77 10.85 -6.14
N THR A 321 9.60 10.88 -5.49
CA THR A 321 9.44 10.76 -4.03
C THR A 321 9.06 9.35 -3.60
N LEU A 322 8.37 8.60 -4.46
CA LEU A 322 8.00 7.21 -4.24
C LEU A 322 8.13 6.44 -5.56
N LEU A 323 8.72 5.26 -5.50
CA LEU A 323 8.77 4.33 -6.61
C LEU A 323 8.63 2.90 -6.07
N ARG A 324 7.67 2.17 -6.59
CA ARG A 324 7.46 0.75 -6.29
C ARG A 324 7.23 0.00 -7.59
N ILE A 325 8.04 -1.03 -7.84
CA ILE A 325 7.84 -1.98 -8.94
C ILE A 325 7.29 -3.28 -8.37
N GLU A 326 6.31 -3.86 -9.05
CA GLU A 326 5.76 -5.18 -8.74
C GLU A 326 6.07 -6.11 -9.88
N LYS A 327 6.57 -7.31 -9.54
CA LYS A 327 7.10 -8.27 -10.48
C LYS A 327 6.27 -9.55 -10.44
N ASN A 328 6.21 -10.24 -11.57
CA ASN A 328 5.55 -11.53 -11.69
C ASN A 328 6.47 -12.69 -11.30
N GLN A 329 5.97 -13.91 -11.48
CA GLN A 329 6.68 -15.16 -11.20
C GLN A 329 7.94 -15.36 -12.06
N GLN A 330 8.02 -14.71 -13.22
CA GLN A 330 9.20 -14.69 -14.09
C GLN A 330 10.13 -13.49 -13.82
N ASN A 331 9.94 -12.76 -12.72
CA ASN A 331 10.72 -11.57 -12.33
C ASN A 331 10.56 -10.38 -13.32
N CYS A 332 9.57 -10.42 -14.21
CA CYS A 332 9.22 -9.32 -15.11
C CYS A 332 8.42 -8.26 -14.36
N ILE A 333 8.68 -6.98 -14.59
CA ILE A 333 7.89 -5.87 -14.02
C ILE A 333 6.52 -5.81 -14.71
N GLU A 334 5.44 -5.88 -13.93
CA GLU A 334 4.05 -5.83 -14.43
C GLU A 334 3.28 -4.60 -13.95
N HIS A 335 3.64 -4.03 -12.79
CA HIS A 335 3.00 -2.82 -12.27
C HIS A 335 4.04 -1.87 -11.70
N VAL A 336 3.86 -0.57 -11.94
CA VAL A 336 4.73 0.47 -11.39
C VAL A 336 3.89 1.55 -10.72
N THR A 337 4.22 1.89 -9.47
CA THR A 337 3.62 3.03 -8.76
C THR A 337 4.67 4.11 -8.56
N ILE A 338 4.38 5.32 -9.01
CA ILE A 338 5.32 6.45 -8.99
C ILE A 338 4.64 7.69 -8.41
N GLU A 339 5.29 8.33 -7.45
CA GLU A 339 5.00 9.71 -7.08
C GLU A 339 6.20 10.60 -7.43
N TYR A 340 5.96 11.68 -8.16
CA TYR A 340 7.02 12.58 -8.60
C TYR A 340 6.55 14.04 -8.72
N LYS A 341 7.53 14.94 -8.68
CA LYS A 341 7.35 16.39 -8.93
C LYS A 341 8.19 16.82 -10.11
N THR A 342 7.69 17.77 -10.90
CA THR A 342 8.46 18.42 -11.98
C THR A 342 8.89 19.81 -11.55
N LYS A 343 10.07 20.27 -11.99
CA LYS A 343 10.57 21.61 -11.70
C LYS A 343 10.10 22.59 -12.77
N LYS A 344 9.24 23.56 -12.41
CA LYS A 344 8.77 24.64 -13.28
C LYS A 344 9.11 25.98 -12.64
N PHE A 345 9.79 26.86 -13.37
CA PHE A 345 10.12 28.23 -12.94
C PHE A 345 10.60 28.31 -11.47
N MET A 346 11.63 27.53 -11.14
CA MET A 346 12.27 27.44 -9.81
C MET A 346 11.52 26.67 -8.71
N MET A 347 10.25 26.29 -8.87
CA MET A 347 9.47 25.52 -7.89
C MET A 347 9.18 24.07 -8.33
N TRP A 348 9.04 23.16 -7.35
CA TRP A 348 8.68 21.76 -7.57
C TRP A 348 7.16 21.58 -7.47
N MET A 349 6.52 21.26 -8.59
CA MET A 349 5.07 21.10 -8.69
C MET A 349 4.70 19.62 -8.83
N LYS A 350 3.59 19.19 -8.23
CA LYS A 350 2.99 17.88 -8.52
C LYS A 350 2.19 18.01 -9.81
N GLU A 351 2.46 17.12 -10.77
CA GLU A 351 1.63 16.97 -11.97
C GLU A 351 0.40 16.10 -11.71
#